data_AF-A0AAW7C938-F1
#
_entry.id   AF-A0AAW7C938-F1
#
_cell.length_a   1.000
_cell.length_b   1.000
_cell.length_c   1.000
_cell.angle_alpha   90.00
_cell.angle_beta   90.00
_cell.angle_gamma   90.00
#
_symmetry.space_group_name_H-M   'P 1'
#
loop_
_entity.id
_entity.type
_entity.pdbx_description
1 polymer ?
#
loop_
_entity_poly.entity_id
_entity_poly.type
_entity_poly.pdbx_seq_one_letter_code
_entity_poly.pdbx_strand_id
1 'polypeptide(L)'
;MRKYKVKRLPLVGKMFVVELIGKDSKINFEGKFYCRNNIYMVAENGNINIGDNVFLNNGVSICSMKSISIGNNSALGENVKIYDQDHVFNKSGLMYKQGYKKAPVVIGNNVWIGSNVVILKGVHIGTTLLLLQGQLLQKMLKTIRFILIKEILRRKK
;
A
#
# COMPACT_ATOMS: atom_id res chain seq x y z
N MET A 1 -15.33 17.60 1.32
CA MET A 1 -14.47 16.76 0.45
C MET A 1 -13.82 17.66 -0.60
N ARG A 2 -12.52 18.00 -0.47
CA ARG A 2 -11.81 18.77 -1.50
C ARG A 2 -11.27 17.78 -2.53
N LYS A 3 -11.92 17.70 -3.69
CA LYS A 3 -11.42 16.93 -4.84
C LYS A 3 -10.35 17.77 -5.55
N TYR A 4 -9.08 17.40 -5.42
CA TYR A 4 -8.03 18.01 -6.23
C TYR A 4 -8.01 17.33 -7.60
N LYS A 5 -8.34 18.06 -8.66
CA LYS A 5 -8.01 17.65 -10.03
C LYS A 5 -6.51 17.86 -10.21
N VAL A 6 -5.74 16.78 -10.11
CA VAL A 6 -4.31 16.80 -10.45
C VAL A 6 -4.20 17.19 -11.93
N LYS A 7 -3.50 18.29 -12.23
CA LYS A 7 -3.19 18.71 -13.60
C LYS A 7 -2.38 17.60 -14.25
N ARG A 8 -2.99 16.94 -15.25
CA ARG A 8 -2.40 16.04 -16.26
C ARG A 8 -0.94 15.62 -15.95
N LEU A 9 -0.80 14.54 -15.20
CA LEU A 9 0.44 13.77 -15.17
C LEU A 9 0.56 13.05 -16.53
N PRO A 10 1.76 13.02 -17.14
CA PRO A 10 1.91 12.65 -18.55
C PRO A 10 1.57 11.19 -18.89
N LEU A 11 1.42 10.29 -17.90
CA LEU A 11 1.24 8.84 -18.12
C LEU A 11 0.32 8.20 -17.06
N VAL A 12 -0.91 8.69 -16.93
CA VAL A 12 -1.93 8.11 -16.04
C VAL A 12 -2.86 7.21 -16.84
N GLY A 13 -3.01 5.94 -16.43
CA GLY A 13 -3.97 5.03 -17.04
C GLY A 13 -5.43 5.42 -16.79
N LYS A 14 -6.37 4.67 -17.36
CA LYS A 14 -7.81 4.85 -17.16
C LYS A 14 -8.15 4.65 -15.67
N MET A 15 -8.86 5.60 -15.09
CA MET A 15 -9.31 5.62 -13.68
C MET A 15 -8.17 5.66 -12.64
N PHE A 16 -7.78 6.87 -12.27
CA PHE A 16 -6.85 7.18 -11.17
C PHE A 16 -7.59 8.02 -10.13
N VAL A 17 -7.81 7.46 -8.94
CA VAL A 17 -8.58 8.07 -7.86
C VAL A 17 -7.64 8.49 -6.73
N VAL A 18 -7.75 9.76 -6.35
CA VAL A 18 -7.03 10.36 -5.22
C VAL A 18 -8.04 11.00 -4.27
N GLU A 19 -8.03 10.58 -3.01
CA GLU A 19 -8.89 11.12 -1.96
C GLU A 19 -8.09 11.57 -0.75
N LEU A 20 -8.37 12.79 -0.29
CA LEU A 20 -7.81 13.38 0.93
C LEU A 20 -8.97 13.63 1.91
N ILE A 21 -8.98 12.92 3.04
CA ILE A 21 -10.07 12.93 4.02
C ILE A 21 -9.56 13.44 5.36
N GLY A 22 -9.91 14.67 5.71
CA GLY A 22 -9.45 15.32 6.94
C GLY A 22 -8.22 16.19 6.75
N LYS A 23 -8.01 17.10 7.70
CA LYS A 23 -7.09 18.26 7.56
C LYS A 23 -5.61 17.87 7.44
N ASP A 24 -5.24 16.72 7.99
CA ASP A 24 -3.84 16.27 8.07
C ASP A 24 -3.47 15.36 6.89
N SER A 25 -4.36 15.19 5.92
CA SER A 25 -4.17 14.26 4.79
C SER A 25 -3.28 14.84 3.70
N LYS A 26 -2.25 14.09 3.29
CA LYS A 26 -1.33 14.50 2.22
C LYS A 26 -0.94 13.35 1.32
N ILE A 27 -0.78 13.63 0.03
CA ILE A 27 -0.19 12.70 -0.94
C ILE A 27 0.85 13.49 -1.71
N ASN A 28 2.11 13.05 -1.62
CA ASN A 28 3.27 13.70 -2.23
C ASN A 28 3.90 12.79 -3.27
N PHE A 29 4.32 13.37 -4.38
CA PHE A 29 5.12 12.72 -5.42
C PHE A 29 6.42 13.52 -5.56
N GLU A 30 7.55 12.90 -5.29
CA GLU A 30 8.87 13.56 -5.30
C GLU A 30 9.42 13.71 -6.73
N GLY A 31 8.98 12.87 -7.66
CA GLY A 31 9.47 12.90 -9.03
C GLY A 31 8.55 12.22 -10.04
N LYS A 32 9.16 11.49 -10.98
CA LYS A 32 8.47 10.76 -12.04
C LYS A 32 7.61 9.64 -11.45
N PHE A 33 6.35 9.65 -11.82
CA PHE A 33 5.39 8.65 -11.39
C PHE A 33 4.66 8.09 -12.61
N TYR A 34 4.60 6.77 -12.68
CA TYR A 34 4.01 6.02 -13.77
C TYR A 34 2.90 5.13 -13.22
N CYS A 35 1.75 5.09 -13.88
CA CYS A 35 0.72 4.15 -13.47
C CYS A 35 -0.11 3.63 -14.64
N ARG A 36 -0.63 2.40 -14.46
CA ARG A 36 -1.67 1.86 -15.33
C ARG A 36 -3.06 2.22 -14.80
N ASN A 37 -4.04 1.33 -14.97
CA ASN A 37 -5.45 1.62 -14.74
C ASN A 37 -5.88 1.29 -13.31
N ASN A 38 -7.00 1.86 -12.89
CA ASN A 38 -7.71 1.50 -11.65
C ASN A 38 -6.87 1.66 -10.38
N ILE A 39 -6.17 2.79 -10.26
CA ILE A 39 -5.35 3.10 -9.10
C ILE A 39 -6.18 3.86 -8.07
N TYR A 40 -6.06 3.48 -6.80
CA TYR A 40 -6.75 4.15 -5.69
C TYR A 40 -5.74 4.57 -4.64
N MET A 41 -5.64 5.87 -4.38
CA MET A 41 -4.84 6.43 -3.29
C MET A 41 -5.75 7.24 -2.35
N VAL A 42 -5.85 6.80 -1.11
CA VAL A 42 -6.67 7.45 -0.09
C VAL A 42 -5.79 7.78 1.10
N ALA A 43 -5.77 9.04 1.50
CA ALA A 43 -5.16 9.46 2.75
C ALA A 43 -6.27 10.03 3.66
N GLU A 44 -6.48 9.41 4.82
CA GLU A 44 -7.45 9.83 5.83
C GLU A 44 -6.74 10.22 7.13
N ASN A 45 -6.47 11.53 7.29
CA ASN A 45 -5.59 12.08 8.30
C ASN A 45 -4.22 11.36 8.37
N GLY A 46 -3.74 10.91 7.21
CA GLY A 46 -2.46 10.22 7.02
C GLY A 46 -1.71 10.76 5.82
N ASN A 47 -0.54 10.19 5.52
CA ASN A 47 0.34 10.69 4.47
C ASN A 47 0.80 9.56 3.54
N ILE A 48 0.71 9.76 2.23
CA ILE A 48 1.34 8.87 1.24
C ILE A 48 2.49 9.65 0.57
N ASN A 49 3.71 9.13 0.67
CA ASN A 49 4.87 9.70 0.00
C ASN A 49 5.38 8.73 -1.06
N ILE A 50 5.41 9.18 -2.30
CA ILE A 50 5.90 8.41 -3.45
C ILE A 50 7.18 9.08 -3.95
N GLY A 51 8.27 8.31 -3.97
CA GLY A 51 9.57 8.76 -4.45
C GLY A 51 9.61 9.00 -5.97
N ASP A 52 10.82 9.17 -6.49
CA ASP A 52 11.09 9.32 -7.92
C ASP A 52 11.10 7.96 -8.65
N ASN A 53 10.68 7.98 -9.91
CA ASN A 53 10.66 6.83 -10.81
C ASN A 53 9.90 5.61 -10.22
N VAL A 54 8.68 5.83 -9.72
CA VAL A 54 7.82 4.77 -9.18
C VAL A 54 6.76 4.33 -10.20
N PHE A 55 6.60 3.02 -10.37
CA PHE A 55 5.59 2.42 -11.25
C PHE A 55 4.52 1.65 -10.49
N LEU A 56 3.24 1.98 -10.73
CA LEU A 56 2.09 1.24 -10.22
C LEU A 56 1.32 0.54 -11.34
N ASN A 57 1.22 -0.79 -11.28
CA ASN A 57 0.45 -1.56 -12.24
C ASN A 57 -1.07 -1.50 -11.95
N ASN A 58 -1.87 -2.20 -12.76
CA ASN A 58 -3.33 -2.17 -12.69
C ASN A 58 -3.86 -2.51 -11.29
N GLY A 59 -4.86 -1.78 -10.80
CA GLY A 59 -5.60 -2.17 -9.60
C GLY A 59 -4.89 -1.91 -8.26
N VAL A 60 -3.74 -1.23 -8.25
CA VAL A 60 -3.03 -0.89 -7.01
C VAL A 60 -3.90 0.01 -6.12
N SER A 61 -3.96 -0.32 -4.83
CA SER A 61 -4.66 0.50 -3.83
C SER A 61 -3.78 0.77 -2.61
N ILE A 62 -3.70 2.04 -2.23
CA ILE A 62 -2.92 2.52 -1.10
C ILE A 62 -3.88 3.33 -0.22
N CYS A 63 -4.05 2.91 1.02
CA CYS A 63 -4.90 3.59 1.99
C CYS A 63 -4.11 3.87 3.27
N SER A 64 -3.92 5.16 3.57
CA SER A 64 -3.08 5.63 4.67
C SER A 64 -3.92 6.41 5.69
N MET A 65 -3.84 6.02 6.95
CA MET A 65 -4.34 6.79 8.10
C MET A 65 -3.22 7.29 9.04
N LYS A 66 -1.94 7.02 8.74
CA LYS A 66 -0.75 7.49 9.46
C LYS A 66 0.36 7.94 8.50
N SER A 67 1.09 6.99 7.91
CA SER A 67 2.11 7.25 6.90
C SER A 67 2.46 5.97 6.12
N ILE A 68 2.41 6.07 4.79
CA ILE A 68 2.93 5.08 3.84
C ILE A 68 3.99 5.78 2.98
N SER A 69 5.18 5.20 2.87
CA SER A 69 6.23 5.68 1.96
C SER A 69 6.67 4.60 0.98
N ILE A 70 6.88 5.00 -0.28
CA ILE A 70 7.44 4.17 -1.35
C ILE A 70 8.66 4.88 -1.89
N GLY A 71 9.84 4.26 -1.73
CA GLY A 71 11.11 4.81 -2.17
C GLY A 71 11.30 4.75 -3.69
N ASN A 72 12.39 5.38 -4.13
CA ASN A 72 12.70 5.61 -5.53
C ASN A 72 12.91 4.32 -6.32
N ASN A 73 12.69 4.36 -7.64
CA ASN A 73 12.92 3.24 -8.56
C ASN A 73 12.16 1.95 -8.19
N SER A 74 11.00 2.08 -7.55
CA SER A 74 10.22 0.93 -7.08
C SER A 74 9.03 0.65 -8.00
N ALA A 75 8.64 -0.62 -8.07
CA ALA A 75 7.53 -1.08 -8.89
C ALA A 75 6.56 -1.95 -8.09
N LEU A 76 5.26 -1.67 -8.22
CA LEU A 76 4.19 -2.47 -7.65
C LEU A 76 3.44 -3.19 -8.76
N GLY A 77 3.34 -4.51 -8.63
CA GLY A 77 2.60 -5.40 -9.51
C GLY A 77 1.10 -5.17 -9.46
N GLU A 78 0.35 -5.98 -10.22
CA GLU A 78 -1.09 -5.80 -10.34
C GLU A 78 -1.78 -6.09 -9.00
N ASN A 79 -2.81 -5.31 -8.67
CA ASN A 79 -3.65 -5.48 -7.50
C ASN A 79 -2.91 -5.48 -6.15
N VAL A 80 -1.71 -4.87 -6.06
CA VAL A 80 -1.05 -4.67 -4.77
C VAL A 80 -1.91 -3.77 -3.88
N LYS A 81 -2.06 -4.16 -2.61
CA LYS A 81 -2.82 -3.41 -1.60
C LYS A 81 -1.92 -3.03 -0.44
N ILE A 82 -2.00 -1.78 0.03
CA ILE A 82 -1.21 -1.29 1.16
C ILE A 82 -2.12 -0.57 2.16
N TYR A 83 -2.01 -0.98 3.42
CA TYR A 83 -2.76 -0.42 4.55
C TYR A 83 -1.82 -0.19 5.73
N ASP A 84 -1.87 1.00 6.34
CA ASP A 84 -1.11 1.34 7.56
C ASP A 84 -1.96 1.26 8.85
N GLN A 85 -3.17 0.70 8.72
CA GLN A 85 -4.20 0.65 9.74
C GLN A 85 -4.91 -0.71 9.77
N ASP A 86 -5.29 -1.12 10.98
CA ASP A 86 -6.23 -2.22 11.23
C ASP A 86 -7.43 -1.69 12.03
N HIS A 87 -8.61 -2.27 11.82
CA HIS A 87 -9.75 -2.02 12.70
C HIS A 87 -9.46 -2.52 14.13
N VAL A 88 -9.88 -1.73 15.11
CA VAL A 88 -10.07 -2.23 16.47
C VAL A 88 -11.34 -3.08 16.47
N PHE A 89 -11.30 -4.27 17.06
CA PHE A 89 -12.45 -5.20 17.09
C PHE A 89 -12.70 -5.81 18.47
N ASN A 90 -11.99 -5.35 19.50
CA ASN A 90 -12.05 -5.89 20.86
C ASN A 90 -12.92 -5.06 21.81
N LYS A 91 -13.74 -4.14 21.29
CA LYS A 91 -14.71 -3.37 22.07
C LYS A 91 -16.13 -3.84 21.77
N SER A 92 -17.07 -3.56 22.67
CA SER A 92 -18.49 -3.72 22.41
C SER A 92 -18.98 -2.70 21.37
N GLY A 93 -20.02 -3.04 20.60
CA GLY A 93 -20.60 -2.19 19.56
C GLY A 93 -20.12 -2.49 18.13
N LEU A 94 -20.54 -1.67 17.17
CA LEU A 94 -20.29 -1.89 15.74
C LEU A 94 -18.80 -1.83 15.40
N MET A 95 -18.25 -2.91 14.83
CA MET A 95 -16.81 -3.06 14.55
C MET A 95 -16.21 -1.87 13.80
N TYR A 96 -16.89 -1.35 12.78
CA TYR A 96 -16.39 -0.24 11.96
C TYR A 96 -16.34 1.12 12.69
N LYS A 97 -16.95 1.24 13.88
CA LYS A 97 -16.92 2.45 14.71
C LYS A 97 -15.89 2.41 15.85
N GLN A 98 -15.18 1.30 16.02
CA GLN A 98 -14.29 1.12 17.18
C GLN A 98 -12.92 1.80 17.03
N GLY A 99 -12.67 2.43 15.88
CA GLY A 99 -11.41 3.11 15.55
C GLY A 99 -10.36 2.17 14.95
N TYR A 100 -9.12 2.66 14.89
CA TYR A 100 -8.03 1.99 14.17
C TYR A 100 -6.73 1.94 14.98
N LYS A 101 -5.98 0.84 14.84
CA LYS A 101 -4.58 0.74 15.24
C LYS A 101 -3.71 1.08 14.03
N LYS A 102 -2.78 2.02 14.18
CA LYS A 102 -1.99 2.57 13.07
C LYS A 102 -0.50 2.40 13.27
N ALA A 103 0.22 1.95 12.25
CA ALA A 103 1.69 1.86 12.24
C ALA A 103 2.21 2.09 10.82
N PRO A 104 3.29 2.89 10.64
CA PRO A 104 3.73 3.30 9.31
C PRO A 104 4.12 2.08 8.46
N VAL A 105 4.00 2.23 7.14
CA VAL A 105 4.53 1.27 6.17
C VAL A 105 5.63 1.95 5.37
N VAL A 106 6.78 1.29 5.26
CA VAL A 106 7.94 1.84 4.55
C VAL A 106 8.41 0.82 3.52
N ILE A 107 8.36 1.21 2.25
CA ILE A 107 8.99 0.48 1.14
C ILE A 107 10.21 1.28 0.70
N GLY A 108 11.39 0.66 0.76
CA GLY A 108 12.65 1.28 0.39
C GLY A 108 12.81 1.52 -1.10
N ASN A 109 14.02 1.91 -1.50
CA ASN A 109 14.36 2.14 -2.92
C ASN A 109 14.58 0.82 -3.67
N ASN A 110 14.35 0.82 -4.99
CA ASN A 110 14.62 -0.31 -5.88
C ASN A 110 13.94 -1.61 -5.43
N VAL A 111 12.65 -1.52 -5.07
CA VAL A 111 11.85 -2.67 -4.61
C VAL A 111 10.84 -3.04 -5.69
N TRP A 112 10.69 -4.33 -5.96
CA TRP A 112 9.61 -4.86 -6.77
C TRP A 112 8.66 -5.74 -5.95
N ILE A 113 7.45 -5.23 -5.74
CA ILE A 113 6.34 -5.97 -5.14
C ILE A 113 5.56 -6.69 -6.25
N GLY A 114 5.42 -8.00 -6.18
CA GLY A 114 4.68 -8.78 -7.17
C GLY A 114 3.16 -8.62 -7.06
N SER A 115 2.46 -9.17 -8.06
CA SER A 115 1.01 -9.04 -8.17
C SER A 115 0.25 -9.73 -7.03
N ASN A 116 -0.88 -9.13 -6.63
CA ASN A 116 -1.79 -9.59 -5.57
C ASN A 116 -1.17 -9.64 -4.15
N VAL A 117 -0.10 -8.88 -3.89
CA VAL A 117 0.48 -8.76 -2.54
C VAL A 117 -0.32 -7.75 -1.70
N VAL A 118 -0.54 -8.08 -0.43
CA VAL A 118 -1.11 -7.18 0.58
C VAL A 118 -0.03 -6.83 1.60
N ILE A 119 0.20 -5.55 1.82
CA ILE A 119 1.16 -5.01 2.80
C ILE A 119 0.37 -4.33 3.91
N LEU A 120 0.61 -4.75 5.15
CA LEU A 120 -0.14 -4.30 6.33
C LEU A 120 0.71 -3.38 7.23
N LYS A 121 0.04 -2.77 8.21
CA LYS A 121 0.60 -1.78 9.12
C LYS A 121 1.90 -2.25 9.77
N GLY A 122 2.88 -1.36 9.84
CA GLY A 122 4.16 -1.63 10.50
C GLY A 122 5.16 -2.45 9.69
N VAL A 123 4.86 -2.78 8.43
CA VAL A 123 5.81 -3.47 7.54
C VAL A 123 6.87 -2.49 7.05
N HIS A 124 8.14 -2.91 7.15
CA HIS A 124 9.30 -2.23 6.58
C HIS A 124 10.00 -3.16 5.60
N ILE A 125 10.05 -2.75 4.33
CA ILE A 125 10.73 -3.46 3.24
C ILE A 125 11.99 -2.67 2.87
N GLY A 126 13.15 -3.31 3.00
CA GLY A 126 14.45 -2.71 2.66
C GLY A 126 14.71 -2.62 1.15
N THR A 127 15.90 -2.13 0.79
CA THR A 127 16.35 -1.93 -0.61
C THR A 127 16.67 -3.25 -1.31
N THR A 128 16.31 -3.37 -2.59
CA THR A 128 16.55 -4.56 -3.45
C THR A 128 15.82 -5.81 -2.95
N LEU A 129 14.50 -5.82 -3.07
CA LEU A 129 13.68 -6.98 -2.77
C LEU A 129 12.68 -7.24 -3.91
N LEU A 130 12.65 -8.50 -4.37
CA LEU A 130 11.65 -9.01 -5.31
C LEU A 130 10.70 -9.95 -4.56
N LEU A 131 9.43 -9.59 -4.47
CA LEU A 131 8.38 -10.46 -3.93
C LEU A 131 7.58 -11.03 -5.09
N LEU A 132 7.86 -12.25 -5.54
CA LEU A 132 7.09 -12.89 -6.62
C LEU A 132 5.79 -13.52 -6.09
N GLN A 133 4.74 -13.45 -6.91
CA GLN A 133 3.48 -14.15 -6.65
C GLN A 133 3.73 -15.66 -6.52
N GLY A 134 3.30 -16.26 -5.40
CA GLY A 134 3.42 -17.71 -5.18
C GLY A 134 4.78 -18.21 -4.69
N GLN A 135 5.83 -17.38 -4.62
CA GLN A 135 7.07 -17.77 -3.98
C GLN A 135 7.08 -17.36 -2.50
N LEU A 136 6.96 -18.37 -1.64
CA LEU A 136 7.28 -18.26 -0.22
C LEU A 136 8.78 -17.97 -0.10
N LEU A 137 9.18 -16.70 -0.03
CA LEU A 137 10.59 -16.35 0.17
C LEU A 137 10.98 -16.71 1.62
N GLN A 138 11.43 -17.95 1.81
CA GLN A 138 11.74 -18.57 3.10
C GLN A 138 12.80 -17.82 3.93
N LYS A 139 13.49 -16.82 3.35
CA LYS A 139 14.50 -16.01 4.05
C LYS A 139 13.94 -14.80 4.82
N MET A 140 12.63 -14.50 4.77
CA MET A 140 12.06 -13.25 5.32
C MET A 140 11.23 -13.38 6.61
N LEU A 141 11.37 -14.48 7.35
CA LEU A 141 10.54 -14.75 8.54
C LEU A 141 10.85 -13.90 9.79
N LYS A 142 11.83 -13.00 9.77
CA LYS A 142 12.10 -12.12 10.93
C LYS A 142 11.48 -10.71 10.85
N THR A 143 11.05 -10.24 9.68
CA THR A 143 10.54 -8.85 9.53
C THR A 143 9.19 -8.74 8.81
N ILE A 144 8.72 -9.79 8.13
CA ILE A 144 7.40 -9.78 7.50
C ILE A 144 6.40 -10.57 8.36
N ARG A 145 5.60 -9.85 9.15
CA ARG A 145 4.44 -10.41 9.83
C ARG A 145 3.28 -10.47 8.83
N PHE A 146 2.97 -11.68 8.37
CA PHE A 146 1.84 -12.10 7.51
C PHE A 146 1.83 -11.64 6.04
N ILE A 147 2.25 -12.54 5.14
CA ILE A 147 1.63 -12.69 3.82
C ILE A 147 0.56 -13.78 3.98
N LEU A 148 -0.71 -13.40 3.94
CA LEU A 148 -1.82 -14.34 3.92
C LEU A 148 -2.09 -14.76 2.47
N ILE A 149 -1.47 -15.85 2.01
CA ILE A 149 -2.08 -16.70 0.98
C ILE A 149 -2.73 -17.86 1.74
N LYS A 150 -4.05 -18.02 1.57
CA LYS A 150 -4.82 -19.14 2.11
C LYS A 150 -4.19 -20.46 1.65
N GLU A 151 -3.62 -21.22 2.59
CA GLU A 151 -3.58 -22.67 2.48
C GLU A 151 -4.79 -23.21 3.23
N ILE A 152 -5.93 -23.21 2.54
CA ILE A 152 -7.04 -24.10 2.86
C ILE A 152 -6.57 -25.51 2.45
N LEU A 153 -6.59 -26.43 3.41
CA LEU A 153 -6.36 -27.88 3.31
C LEU A 153 -4.91 -28.39 3.20
N ARG A 154 -4.28 -28.64 4.36
CA ARG A 154 -3.60 -29.92 4.57
C ARG A 154 -3.75 -30.40 6.02
N ARG A 155 -4.28 -31.63 6.09
CA ARG A 155 -4.60 -32.43 7.26
C ARG A 155 -3.40 -32.63 8.21
N LYS A 156 -3.74 -32.99 9.45
CA LYS A 156 -2.98 -33.65 10.52
C LYS A 156 -2.50 -32.74 11.66
N LYS A 157 -3.31 -32.68 12.72
CA LYS A 157 -3.03 -33.43 13.96
C LYS A 157 -4.30 -34.12 14.41
#